data_AF-A0A1F7GF57-F1
#
_entry.id   AF-A0A1F7GF57-F1
#
_cell.length_a   1.000
_cell.length_b   1.000
_cell.length_c   1.000
_cell.angle_alpha   90.00
_cell.angle_beta   90.00
_cell.angle_gamma   90.00
#
_symmetry.space_group_name_H-M   'P 1'
#
loop_
_entity.id
_entity.type
_entity.pdbx_description
1 polymer ?
#
loop_
_entity_poly.entity_id
_entity_poly.type
_entity_poly.pdbx_seq_one_letter_code
_entity_poly.pdbx_strand_id
1 'polypeptide(L)'
;MEEFVNKDIDSTCGFCLYNKDEFPHFRQFGQQDLQNFIIAETPNFRVKPDILPGNPDGRHMLVHPKKHVYNHAGLTKYAYEVGQLVYLLEQKFGPLVIFEHGGLRPGNSVQSIYHAHFHAYGGLEGVDVIGWMNHMLSGGLGPDEIYPHEIVSAPDYAFITNLSDRFNGIPYLYVEQGPWGLIVEDTEGRMKSQITQRSMHHFFSKEPLNWKSISDSKDLARESVRRIRNLIEFCEHGEYNTHSF
;
A
#
# COMPACT_ATOMS: atom_id res chain seq x y z
N MET A 1 13.21 -15.85 20.93
CA MET A 1 12.94 -14.70 20.06
C MET A 1 14.18 -14.49 19.21
N GLU A 2 14.14 -14.93 17.96
CA GLU A 2 15.20 -14.61 16.99
C GLU A 2 15.15 -13.11 16.69
N GLU A 3 16.30 -12.45 16.72
CA GLU A 3 16.42 -11.05 16.31
C GLU A 3 16.03 -10.93 14.83
N PHE A 4 14.91 -10.26 14.56
CA PHE A 4 14.57 -9.80 13.22
C PHE A 4 15.74 -8.97 12.69
N VAL A 5 16.41 -9.46 11.63
CA VAL A 5 17.62 -8.85 11.07
C VAL A 5 17.27 -7.45 10.55
N ASN A 6 17.55 -6.45 11.39
CA ASN A 6 17.42 -5.04 11.11
C ASN A 6 18.71 -4.57 10.40
N LYS A 7 18.65 -4.26 9.11
CA LYS A 7 19.72 -3.54 8.41
C LYS A 7 19.34 -2.07 8.30
N ASP A 8 20.29 -1.16 8.47
CA ASP A 8 20.01 0.26 8.28
C ASP A 8 19.64 0.56 6.82
N ILE A 9 20.30 -0.11 5.87
CA ILE A 9 20.03 -0.03 4.43
C ILE A 9 20.27 -1.42 3.80
N ASP A 10 19.37 -1.87 2.92
CA ASP A 10 19.61 -3.01 2.02
C ASP A 10 19.87 -2.50 0.60
N SER A 11 21.06 -2.78 0.05
CA SER A 11 21.51 -2.29 -1.26
C SER A 11 20.77 -2.92 -2.45
N THR A 12 19.90 -3.89 -2.20
CA THR A 12 19.03 -4.53 -3.20
C THR A 12 17.57 -4.09 -3.10
N CYS A 13 17.21 -3.35 -2.03
CA CYS A 13 15.84 -2.91 -1.78
C CYS A 13 15.54 -1.55 -2.42
N GLY A 14 14.53 -1.49 -3.29
CA GLY A 14 14.07 -0.27 -3.96
C GLY A 14 13.53 0.83 -3.04
N PHE A 15 13.00 0.48 -1.86
CA PHE A 15 12.62 1.48 -0.85
C PHE A 15 13.81 2.01 -0.05
N CYS A 16 14.87 1.21 0.12
CA CYS A 16 16.13 1.70 0.71
C CYS A 16 16.92 2.55 -0.28
N LEU A 17 16.84 2.23 -1.57
CA LEU A 17 17.55 2.91 -2.66
C LEU A 17 16.58 3.39 -3.75
N TYR A 18 15.92 4.53 -3.50
CA TYR A 18 14.89 5.11 -4.38
C TYR A 18 15.28 5.19 -5.86
N ASN A 19 16.55 5.46 -6.15
CA ASN A 19 17.00 5.68 -7.54
C ASN A 19 17.32 4.39 -8.30
N LYS A 20 17.09 3.21 -7.71
CA LYS A 20 17.50 1.94 -8.30
C LYS A 20 16.40 1.26 -9.13
N ASP A 21 15.14 1.53 -8.82
CA ASP A 21 14.01 0.92 -9.51
C ASP A 21 13.61 1.77 -10.72
N GLU A 22 14.20 1.52 -11.89
CA GLU A 22 13.71 2.14 -13.12
C GLU A 22 12.49 1.38 -13.64
N PHE A 23 11.33 2.06 -13.70
CA PHE A 23 10.16 1.57 -14.42
C PHE A 23 10.13 2.22 -15.82
N PRO A 24 10.52 1.48 -16.88
CA PRO A 24 10.82 2.09 -18.18
C PRO A 24 9.59 2.64 -18.90
N HIS A 25 8.37 2.26 -18.50
CA HIS A 25 7.15 2.68 -19.19
C HIS A 25 6.88 4.18 -19.10
N PHE A 26 7.33 4.88 -18.04
CA PHE A 26 7.21 6.35 -17.97
C PHE A 26 7.88 7.06 -19.15
N ARG A 27 9.08 6.59 -19.54
CA ARG A 27 9.85 7.15 -20.66
C ARG A 27 9.11 7.00 -21.99
N GLN A 28 8.32 5.94 -22.16
CA GLN A 28 7.52 5.71 -23.38
C GLN A 28 6.44 6.77 -23.59
N PHE A 29 6.01 7.45 -22.51
CA PHE A 29 5.05 8.55 -22.54
C PHE A 29 5.70 9.93 -22.35
N GLY A 30 7.01 10.03 -22.57
CA GLY A 30 7.76 11.30 -22.48
C GLY A 30 7.93 11.81 -21.05
N GLN A 31 7.77 10.96 -20.04
CA GLN A 31 7.83 11.35 -18.63
C GLN A 31 9.16 10.99 -17.99
N GLN A 32 9.54 11.80 -17.01
CA GLN A 32 10.54 11.41 -16.01
C GLN A 32 9.97 10.29 -15.13
N ASP A 33 10.82 9.71 -14.29
CA ASP A 33 10.42 8.63 -13.41
C ASP A 33 9.52 9.15 -12.26
N LEU A 34 8.22 9.21 -12.53
CA LEU A 34 7.22 9.85 -11.68
C LEU A 34 7.07 9.17 -10.32
N GLN A 35 7.43 7.88 -10.20
CA GLN A 35 7.33 7.14 -8.94
C GLN A 35 8.28 7.66 -7.85
N ASN A 36 9.32 8.42 -8.24
CA ASN A 36 10.33 8.95 -7.32
C ASN A 36 9.90 10.28 -6.68
N PHE A 37 8.74 10.81 -7.07
CA PHE A 37 8.18 12.00 -6.45
C PHE A 37 7.93 11.76 -4.96
N ILE A 38 8.42 12.67 -4.12
CA ILE A 38 8.23 12.61 -2.67
C ILE A 38 6.98 13.41 -2.33
N ILE A 39 5.92 12.71 -1.93
CA ILE A 39 4.64 13.33 -1.54
C ILE A 39 4.77 13.99 -0.17
N ALA A 40 5.42 13.27 0.75
CA ALA A 40 5.71 13.72 2.10
C ALA A 40 6.92 12.94 2.65
N GLU A 41 7.63 13.55 3.58
CA GLU A 41 8.76 12.92 4.25
C GLU A 41 8.84 13.40 5.70
N THR A 42 9.10 12.47 6.61
CA THR A 42 9.35 12.73 8.03
C THR A 42 10.76 12.24 8.37
N PRO A 43 11.25 12.36 9.63
CA PRO A 43 12.56 11.83 9.98
C PRO A 43 12.73 10.34 9.65
N ASN A 44 11.73 9.50 9.94
CA ASN A 44 11.82 8.03 9.82
C ASN A 44 10.98 7.44 8.67
N PHE A 45 10.08 8.19 8.04
CA PHE A 45 9.19 7.69 6.98
C PHE A 45 9.25 8.53 5.72
N ARG A 46 8.86 7.91 4.60
CA ARG A 46 8.70 8.58 3.31
C ARG A 46 7.41 8.10 2.65
N VAL A 47 6.81 9.00 1.88
CA VAL A 47 5.59 8.76 1.09
C VAL A 47 5.88 9.00 -0.37
N LYS A 48 5.51 8.04 -1.23
CA LYS A 48 5.61 8.16 -2.69
C LYS A 48 4.36 7.62 -3.38
N PRO A 49 4.16 7.90 -4.67
CA PRO A 49 3.13 7.23 -5.45
C PRO A 49 3.36 5.71 -5.49
N ASP A 50 2.30 4.92 -5.39
CA ASP A 50 2.36 3.53 -5.88
C ASP A 50 2.39 3.59 -7.42
N ILE A 51 3.06 2.66 -8.07
CA ILE A 51 3.06 2.47 -9.53
C ILE A 51 1.87 1.65 -10.03
N LEU A 52 1.32 0.79 -9.18
CA LEU A 52 0.26 -0.13 -9.51
C LEU A 52 -1.08 0.61 -9.55
N PRO A 53 -1.87 0.48 -10.65
CA PRO A 53 -3.13 1.21 -10.83
C PRO A 53 -4.28 0.66 -9.98
N GLY A 54 -4.06 0.45 -8.67
CA GLY A 54 -5.10 -0.10 -7.77
C GLY A 54 -6.30 0.83 -7.54
N ASN A 55 -6.19 2.12 -7.84
CA ASN A 55 -7.29 3.10 -7.82
C ASN A 55 -7.14 4.01 -9.06
N PRO A 56 -8.10 4.05 -10.00
CA PRO A 56 -8.00 4.86 -11.21
C PRO A 56 -7.91 6.37 -10.93
N ASP A 57 -8.35 6.82 -9.75
CA ASP A 57 -8.28 8.22 -9.31
C ASP A 57 -6.93 8.58 -8.66
N GLY A 58 -5.99 7.65 -8.53
CA GLY A 58 -4.61 8.01 -8.26
C GLY A 58 -4.22 8.56 -6.92
N ARG A 59 -5.15 8.66 -5.99
CA ARG A 59 -4.87 8.90 -4.58
C ARG A 59 -4.39 7.63 -3.90
N HIS A 60 -3.42 6.95 -4.51
CA HIS A 60 -2.83 5.70 -4.04
C HIS A 60 -1.34 5.89 -3.81
N MET A 61 -0.96 5.84 -2.55
CA MET A 61 0.37 6.17 -2.06
C MET A 61 0.96 5.00 -1.29
N LEU A 62 2.28 4.93 -1.27
CA LEU A 62 3.06 4.02 -0.45
C LEU A 62 3.72 4.82 0.66
N VAL A 63 3.47 4.43 1.89
CA VAL A 63 4.18 4.93 3.06
C VAL A 63 5.07 3.82 3.59
N HIS A 64 6.35 4.12 3.79
CA HIS A 64 7.31 3.13 4.26
C HIS A 64 8.36 3.80 5.17
N PRO A 65 8.94 3.06 6.12
CA PRO A 65 10.07 3.54 6.90
C PRO A 65 11.31 3.70 6.00
N LYS A 66 12.25 4.54 6.42
CA LYS A 66 13.56 4.67 5.75
C LYS A 66 14.47 3.50 6.09
N LYS A 67 14.33 2.96 7.30
CA LYS A 67 15.03 1.77 7.77
C LYS A 67 14.43 0.52 7.15
N HIS A 68 15.28 -0.43 6.75
CA HIS A 68 14.83 -1.72 6.25
C HIS A 68 14.25 -2.58 7.38
N VAL A 69 12.94 -2.77 7.36
CA VAL A 69 12.17 -3.65 8.26
C VAL A 69 11.08 -4.36 7.45
N TYR A 70 10.48 -5.42 7.99
CA TYR A 70 9.54 -6.26 7.22
C TYR A 70 8.06 -6.01 7.51
N ASN A 71 7.72 -5.29 8.58
CA ASN A 71 6.33 -4.98 8.92
C ASN A 71 6.23 -3.70 9.77
N HIS A 72 5.03 -3.13 9.86
CA HIS A 72 4.78 -1.96 10.71
C HIS A 72 4.43 -2.30 12.16
N ALA A 73 3.88 -3.49 12.42
CA ALA A 73 3.55 -3.94 13.78
C ALA A 73 4.70 -3.79 14.80
N GLY A 74 5.95 -3.99 14.38
CA GLY A 74 7.15 -3.82 15.22
C GLY A 74 7.62 -2.38 15.42
N LEU A 75 6.91 -1.37 14.90
CA LEU A 75 7.33 0.04 14.85
C LEU A 75 6.56 0.95 15.82
N THR A 76 6.00 0.41 16.92
CA THR A 76 5.18 1.16 17.89
C THR A 76 5.85 2.40 18.46
N LYS A 77 7.19 2.40 18.61
CA LYS A 77 7.94 3.60 19.04
C LYS A 77 7.79 4.80 18.08
N TYR A 78 7.34 4.57 16.86
CA TYR A 78 7.06 5.59 15.85
C TYR A 78 5.55 5.87 15.65
N ALA A 79 4.67 5.29 16.48
CA ALA A 79 3.21 5.42 16.30
C ALA A 79 2.76 6.90 16.22
N TYR A 80 3.33 7.79 17.01
CA TYR A 80 3.02 9.22 16.95
C TYR A 80 3.40 9.85 15.60
N GLU A 81 4.60 9.56 15.09
CA GLU A 81 5.06 10.08 13.79
C GLU A 81 4.19 9.58 12.64
N VAL A 82 3.81 8.30 12.69
CA VAL A 82 2.90 7.71 11.69
C VAL A 82 1.50 8.30 11.79
N GLY A 83 0.95 8.47 13.01
CA GLY A 83 -0.33 9.14 13.21
C GLY A 83 -0.33 10.57 12.67
N GLN A 84 0.72 11.35 12.92
CA GLN A 84 0.86 12.69 12.34
C GLN A 84 0.94 12.65 10.81
N LEU A 85 1.68 11.69 10.25
CA LEU A 85 1.81 11.55 8.80
C LEU A 85 0.48 11.18 8.15
N VAL A 86 -0.25 10.20 8.70
CA VAL A 86 -1.60 9.82 8.23
C VAL A 86 -2.53 11.02 8.31
N TYR A 87 -2.47 11.81 9.38
CA TYR A 87 -3.26 13.04 9.54
C TYR A 87 -2.99 14.05 8.44
N LEU A 88 -1.71 14.32 8.16
CA LEU A 88 -1.34 15.23 7.08
C LEU A 88 -1.82 14.74 5.71
N LEU A 89 -1.75 13.43 5.47
CA LEU A 89 -2.26 12.84 4.24
C LEU A 89 -3.79 12.93 4.16
N GLU A 90 -4.52 12.67 5.24
CA GLU A 90 -5.99 12.79 5.26
C GLU A 90 -6.47 14.22 5.05
N GLN A 91 -5.78 15.21 5.65
CA GLN A 91 -6.08 16.62 5.39
C GLN A 91 -5.94 16.99 3.91
N LYS A 92 -5.07 16.28 3.18
CA LYS A 92 -4.79 16.55 1.77
C LYS A 92 -5.69 15.72 0.84
N PHE A 93 -5.90 14.45 1.13
CA PHE A 93 -6.49 13.48 0.19
C PHE A 93 -7.88 12.97 0.60
N GLY A 94 -8.42 13.47 1.72
CA GLY A 94 -9.62 12.94 2.35
C GLY A 94 -9.34 11.72 3.23
N PRO A 95 -10.35 11.18 3.91
CA PRO A 95 -10.22 9.97 4.73
C PRO A 95 -9.51 8.85 3.98
N LEU A 96 -8.54 8.22 4.63
CA LEU A 96 -7.72 7.19 4.02
C LEU A 96 -8.22 5.79 4.37
N VAL A 97 -8.02 4.88 3.42
CA VAL A 97 -8.04 3.44 3.68
C VAL A 97 -6.61 2.93 3.64
N ILE A 98 -6.21 2.28 4.72
CA ILE A 98 -4.86 1.76 4.90
C ILE A 98 -4.87 0.26 4.62
N PHE A 99 -3.87 -0.22 3.88
CA PHE A 99 -3.63 -1.65 3.71
C PHE A 99 -2.16 -1.94 3.97
N GLU A 100 -1.87 -2.89 4.84
CA GLU A 100 -0.51 -3.39 5.03
C GLU A 100 -0.48 -4.90 4.86
N HIS A 101 0.53 -5.36 4.15
CA HIS A 101 0.93 -6.77 4.16
C HIS A 101 2.20 -6.84 5.01
N GLY A 102 2.15 -7.45 6.18
CA GLY A 102 3.28 -7.58 7.09
C GLY A 102 4.02 -8.90 6.91
N GLY A 103 5.33 -8.83 6.73
CA GLY A 103 6.22 -10.00 6.63
C GLY A 103 7.16 -10.12 7.84
N LEU A 104 7.85 -11.27 7.94
CA LEU A 104 8.87 -11.49 8.99
C LEU A 104 10.29 -11.56 8.43
N ARG A 105 10.42 -11.93 7.15
CA ARG A 105 11.67 -12.14 6.44
C ARG A 105 11.42 -12.12 4.92
N PRO A 106 12.48 -12.06 4.09
CA PRO A 106 12.33 -12.22 2.65
C PRO A 106 11.78 -13.61 2.29
N GLY A 107 10.99 -13.68 1.22
CA GLY A 107 10.47 -14.94 0.68
C GLY A 107 9.07 -15.34 1.16
N ASN A 108 8.41 -14.57 2.01
CA ASN A 108 7.01 -14.81 2.37
C ASN A 108 6.08 -14.34 1.22
N SER A 109 5.17 -15.21 0.77
CA SER A 109 4.29 -15.00 -0.40
C SER A 109 3.38 -13.77 -0.32
N VAL A 110 3.24 -13.16 0.85
CA VAL A 110 2.31 -12.04 1.10
C VAL A 110 2.83 -10.72 0.54
N GLN A 111 4.14 -10.50 0.55
CA GLN A 111 4.77 -9.24 0.13
C GLN A 111 5.46 -9.38 -1.23
N SER A 112 5.21 -8.45 -2.15
CA SER A 112 5.97 -8.37 -3.42
C SER A 112 7.27 -7.58 -3.27
N ILE A 113 7.34 -6.69 -2.27
CA ILE A 113 8.54 -5.96 -1.86
C ILE A 113 8.78 -6.30 -0.40
N TYR A 114 9.92 -6.91 -0.09
CA TYR A 114 10.31 -7.33 1.26
C TYR A 114 10.88 -6.17 2.07
N HIS A 115 10.07 -5.11 2.21
CA HIS A 115 10.29 -3.95 3.07
C HIS A 115 8.90 -3.45 3.45
N ALA A 116 8.66 -3.24 4.74
CA ALA A 116 7.42 -2.71 5.29
C ALA A 116 6.92 -1.51 4.48
N HIS A 117 5.72 -1.61 3.95
CA HIS A 117 5.01 -0.49 3.36
C HIS A 117 3.54 -0.70 3.64
N PHE A 118 2.83 0.39 3.86
CA PHE A 118 1.39 0.37 3.77
C PHE A 118 0.94 1.20 2.58
N HIS A 119 -0.13 0.74 1.97
CA HIS A 119 -0.84 1.47 0.95
C HIS A 119 -1.83 2.41 1.64
N ALA A 120 -1.83 3.66 1.22
CA ALA A 120 -2.83 4.64 1.63
C ALA A 120 -3.66 5.05 0.41
N TYR A 121 -4.96 4.77 0.47
CA TYR A 121 -5.92 5.10 -0.57
C TYR A 121 -6.84 6.23 -0.08
N GLY A 122 -6.80 7.38 -0.76
CA GLY A 122 -7.76 8.47 -0.56
C GLY A 122 -8.86 8.48 -1.63
N GLY A 123 -9.85 9.37 -1.48
CA GLY A 123 -10.96 9.49 -2.42
C GLY A 123 -11.95 8.32 -2.39
N LEU A 124 -12.05 7.63 -1.25
CA LEU A 124 -12.92 6.47 -1.04
C LEU A 124 -14.10 6.79 -0.13
N GLU A 125 -14.47 8.06 -0.01
CA GLU A 125 -15.60 8.49 0.81
C GLU A 125 -16.90 7.84 0.33
N GLY A 126 -17.60 7.17 1.24
CA GLY A 126 -18.84 6.45 0.92
C GLY A 126 -18.66 5.06 0.31
N VAL A 127 -17.42 4.58 0.15
CA VAL A 127 -17.12 3.19 -0.25
C VAL A 127 -16.92 2.34 1.01
N ASP A 128 -17.64 1.21 1.11
CA ASP A 128 -17.43 0.22 2.18
C ASP A 128 -16.30 -0.74 1.79
N VAL A 129 -15.06 -0.38 2.13
CA VAL A 129 -13.88 -1.18 1.78
C VAL A 129 -13.73 -2.38 2.71
N ILE A 130 -14.10 -2.25 3.99
CA ILE A 130 -14.07 -3.39 4.92
C ILE A 130 -15.03 -4.47 4.44
N GLY A 131 -16.28 -4.11 4.08
CA GLY A 131 -17.24 -5.04 3.51
C GLY A 131 -16.77 -5.67 2.20
N TRP A 132 -16.16 -4.86 1.31
CA TRP A 132 -15.57 -5.36 0.07
C TRP A 132 -14.43 -6.36 0.32
N MET A 133 -13.49 -6.03 1.21
CA MET A 133 -12.38 -6.92 1.53
C MET A 133 -12.86 -8.21 2.22
N ASN A 134 -13.85 -8.13 3.09
CA ASN A 134 -14.52 -9.30 3.66
C ASN A 134 -15.09 -10.22 2.57
N HIS A 135 -15.75 -9.66 1.55
CA HIS A 135 -16.23 -10.45 0.40
C HIS A 135 -15.07 -11.09 -0.37
N MET A 136 -14.03 -10.32 -0.68
CA MET A 136 -12.91 -10.78 -1.51
C MET A 136 -12.07 -11.86 -0.82
N LEU A 137 -11.88 -11.76 0.49
CA LEU A 137 -11.19 -12.75 1.32
C LEU A 137 -12.05 -14.00 1.60
N SER A 138 -13.36 -13.92 1.36
CA SER A 138 -14.30 -15.06 1.44
C SER A 138 -14.45 -15.82 0.12
N GLY A 139 -13.50 -15.67 -0.81
CA GLY A 139 -13.51 -16.34 -2.11
C GLY A 139 -13.91 -15.46 -3.30
N GLY A 140 -14.09 -14.15 -3.11
CA GLY A 140 -14.39 -13.22 -4.22
C GLY A 140 -13.26 -13.09 -5.25
N LEU A 141 -12.01 -13.44 -4.89
CA LEU A 141 -10.88 -13.52 -5.83
C LEU A 141 -10.77 -14.87 -6.55
N GLY A 142 -11.52 -15.89 -6.12
CA GLY A 142 -11.48 -17.24 -6.65
C GLY A 142 -11.73 -18.31 -5.57
N PRO A 143 -12.13 -19.53 -5.98
CA PRO A 143 -12.51 -20.60 -5.04
C PRO A 143 -11.37 -21.07 -4.13
N ASP A 144 -10.11 -20.91 -4.56
CA ASP A 144 -8.93 -21.28 -3.78
C ASP A 144 -8.36 -20.11 -2.94
N GLU A 145 -9.01 -18.94 -2.96
CA GLU A 145 -8.56 -17.72 -2.27
C GLU A 145 -9.53 -17.35 -1.15
N ILE A 146 -9.68 -18.27 -0.21
CA ILE A 146 -10.45 -18.10 1.02
C ILE A 146 -9.46 -17.98 2.18
N TYR A 147 -9.50 -16.85 2.87
CA TYR A 147 -8.59 -16.51 3.96
C TYR A 147 -9.41 -16.19 5.22
N PRO A 148 -9.31 -17.01 6.29
CA PRO A 148 -9.96 -16.73 7.55
C PRO A 148 -9.52 -15.39 8.12
N HIS A 149 -10.46 -14.54 8.50
CA HIS A 149 -10.18 -13.17 8.91
C HIS A 149 -11.13 -12.69 10.01
N GLU A 150 -10.73 -11.65 10.72
CA GLU A 150 -11.51 -11.00 11.78
C GLU A 150 -11.72 -9.52 11.42
N ILE A 151 -12.94 -9.02 11.66
CA ILE A 151 -13.22 -7.58 11.67
C ILE A 151 -13.10 -7.10 13.11
N VAL A 152 -12.24 -6.11 13.32
CA VAL A 152 -11.86 -5.60 14.64
C VAL A 152 -12.16 -4.11 14.76
N SER A 153 -12.21 -3.61 16.00
CA SER A 153 -12.18 -2.18 16.26
C SER A 153 -10.77 -1.63 16.03
N ALA A 154 -10.68 -0.47 15.39
CA ALA A 154 -9.45 0.28 15.16
C ALA A 154 -9.62 1.72 15.70
N PRO A 155 -9.65 1.90 17.03
CA PRO A 155 -9.99 3.19 17.64
C PRO A 155 -8.87 4.22 17.56
N ASP A 156 -7.62 3.79 17.41
CA ASP A 156 -6.48 4.70 17.37
C ASP A 156 -6.26 5.22 15.96
N TYR A 157 -6.02 6.53 15.86
CA TYR A 157 -5.72 7.18 14.60
C TYR A 157 -4.39 6.71 13.96
N ALA A 158 -3.44 6.31 14.81
CA ALA A 158 -2.21 5.69 14.36
C ALA A 158 -2.44 4.17 14.19
N PHE A 159 -2.66 3.72 12.96
CA PHE A 159 -2.95 2.30 12.65
C PHE A 159 -1.96 1.31 13.27
N ILE A 160 -0.69 1.71 13.45
CA ILE A 160 0.37 0.88 14.05
C ILE A 160 0.00 0.47 15.47
N THR A 161 -0.68 1.33 16.24
CA THR A 161 -1.10 0.99 17.61
C THR A 161 -2.16 -0.12 17.56
N ASN A 162 -3.21 0.06 16.75
CA ASN A 162 -4.27 -0.94 16.55
C ASN A 162 -3.68 -2.30 16.13
N LEU A 163 -2.72 -2.26 15.21
CA LEU A 163 -2.09 -3.43 14.63
C LEU A 163 -1.11 -4.12 15.59
N SER A 164 -0.29 -3.37 16.33
CA SER A 164 0.74 -3.96 17.18
C SER A 164 0.14 -4.76 18.34
N ASP A 165 -0.97 -4.29 18.90
CA ASP A 165 -1.70 -4.98 19.97
C ASP A 165 -2.25 -6.35 19.53
N ARG A 166 -2.39 -6.57 18.21
CA ARG A 166 -2.87 -7.81 17.61
C ARG A 166 -1.75 -8.67 17.02
N PHE A 167 -0.56 -8.11 16.82
CA PHE A 167 0.51 -8.81 16.15
C PHE A 167 1.07 -9.95 17.00
N ASN A 168 0.93 -11.17 16.50
CA ASN A 168 1.34 -12.40 17.17
C ASN A 168 2.65 -13.01 16.61
N GLY A 169 3.41 -12.24 15.83
CA GLY A 169 4.66 -12.72 15.23
C GLY A 169 4.47 -13.58 13.99
N ILE A 170 3.33 -13.47 13.31
CA ILE A 170 2.96 -14.22 12.08
C ILE A 170 2.79 -13.22 10.93
N PRO A 171 3.08 -13.56 9.65
CA PRO A 171 2.75 -12.70 8.52
C PRO A 171 1.25 -12.40 8.47
N TYR A 172 0.87 -11.23 7.97
CA TYR A 172 -0.53 -10.81 7.98
C TYR A 172 -0.90 -9.90 6.81
N LEU A 173 -2.21 -9.78 6.60
CA LEU A 173 -2.84 -8.66 5.90
C LEU A 173 -3.66 -7.88 6.92
N TYR A 174 -3.47 -6.57 6.96
CA TYR A 174 -4.26 -5.63 7.74
C TYR A 174 -4.89 -4.59 6.83
N VAL A 175 -6.17 -4.30 7.05
CA VAL A 175 -6.93 -3.24 6.39
C VAL A 175 -7.55 -2.36 7.45
N GLU A 176 -7.48 -1.06 7.30
CA GLU A 176 -8.13 -0.10 8.22
C GLU A 176 -8.93 0.93 7.42
N GLN A 177 -10.16 1.16 7.87
CA GLN A 177 -11.04 2.20 7.35
C GLN A 177 -11.85 2.82 8.50
N GLY A 178 -11.53 4.07 8.84
CA GLY A 178 -12.17 4.74 9.97
C GLY A 178 -11.98 3.93 11.27
N PRO A 179 -13.04 3.67 12.04
CA PRO A 179 -12.92 2.97 13.32
C PRO A 179 -12.85 1.44 13.21
N TRP A 180 -12.73 0.90 12.00
CA TRP A 180 -12.78 -0.54 11.73
C TRP A 180 -11.49 -1.04 11.10
N GLY A 181 -11.03 -2.19 11.59
CA GLY A 181 -9.95 -2.95 11.00
C GLY A 181 -10.43 -4.29 10.48
N LEU A 182 -9.71 -4.87 9.53
CA LEU A 182 -9.82 -6.26 9.12
C LEU A 182 -8.41 -6.86 9.17
N ILE A 183 -8.26 -7.99 9.84
CA ILE A 183 -6.97 -8.67 9.97
C ILE A 183 -7.06 -10.12 9.51
N VAL A 184 -6.01 -10.56 8.82
CA VAL A 184 -5.80 -11.93 8.37
C VAL A 184 -4.42 -12.37 8.84
N GLU A 185 -4.34 -13.49 9.53
CA GLU A 185 -3.07 -14.10 9.93
C GLU A 185 -2.70 -15.23 8.95
N ASP A 186 -1.58 -15.10 8.24
CA ASP A 186 -1.12 -16.10 7.28
C ASP A 186 -0.23 -17.14 7.96
N THR A 187 -0.83 -17.91 8.87
CA THR A 187 -0.15 -18.94 9.67
C THR A 187 0.49 -20.04 8.82
N GLU A 188 -0.07 -20.29 7.63
CA GLU A 188 0.32 -21.38 6.73
C GLU A 188 1.11 -20.89 5.50
N GLY A 189 1.37 -19.58 5.36
CA GLY A 189 2.07 -19.03 4.20
C GLY A 189 1.31 -19.25 2.88
N ARG A 190 -0.02 -19.32 2.93
CA ARG A 190 -0.89 -19.59 1.76
C ARG A 190 -1.43 -18.33 1.12
N MET A 191 -1.27 -17.18 1.78
CA MET A 191 -1.75 -15.93 1.23
C MET A 191 -0.96 -15.58 -0.02
N LYS A 192 -1.69 -15.35 -1.11
CA LYS A 192 -1.08 -14.91 -2.37
C LYS A 192 -0.69 -13.44 -2.23
N SER A 193 0.35 -13.04 -2.96
CA SER A 193 0.76 -11.64 -2.97
C SER A 193 -0.33 -10.75 -3.58
N GLN A 194 -0.31 -9.49 -3.17
CA GLN A 194 -1.08 -8.41 -3.81
C GLN A 194 -2.59 -8.58 -3.77
N ILE A 195 -3.12 -9.22 -2.73
CA ILE A 195 -4.56 -9.32 -2.53
C ILE A 195 -5.20 -7.92 -2.54
N THR A 196 -4.61 -6.94 -1.86
CA THR A 196 -5.10 -5.55 -1.89
C THR A 196 -5.17 -5.00 -3.31
N GLN A 197 -4.08 -5.03 -4.06
CA GLN A 197 -4.05 -4.40 -5.38
C GLN A 197 -4.98 -5.12 -6.37
N ARG A 198 -5.04 -6.45 -6.32
CA ARG A 198 -5.96 -7.25 -7.13
C ARG A 198 -7.42 -6.96 -6.78
N SER A 199 -7.73 -6.93 -5.49
CA SER A 199 -9.06 -6.65 -4.96
C SER A 199 -9.53 -5.23 -5.30
N MET A 200 -8.70 -4.22 -5.03
CA MET A 200 -9.05 -2.83 -5.27
C MET A 200 -9.11 -2.51 -6.76
N HIS A 201 -8.21 -3.05 -7.58
CA HIS A 201 -8.36 -2.90 -9.03
C HIS A 201 -9.63 -3.57 -9.54
N HIS A 202 -10.00 -4.74 -9.02
CA HIS A 202 -11.26 -5.41 -9.38
C HIS A 202 -12.47 -4.58 -8.99
N PHE A 203 -12.45 -3.92 -7.83
CA PHE A 203 -13.51 -3.02 -7.40
C PHE A 203 -13.81 -1.94 -8.45
N PHE A 204 -12.77 -1.33 -9.04
CA PHE A 204 -12.93 -0.23 -10.00
C PHE A 204 -13.09 -0.66 -11.46
N SER A 205 -12.37 -1.68 -11.89
CA SER A 205 -12.30 -2.09 -13.30
C SER A 205 -13.16 -3.31 -13.63
N LYS A 206 -13.65 -4.03 -12.61
CA LYS A 206 -14.27 -5.37 -12.72
C LYS A 206 -13.32 -6.46 -13.22
N GLU A 207 -12.02 -6.18 -13.28
CA GLU A 207 -10.98 -7.14 -13.64
C GLU A 207 -9.91 -7.19 -12.55
N PRO A 208 -9.39 -8.36 -12.15
CA PRO A 208 -8.28 -8.42 -11.23
C PRO A 208 -7.00 -7.93 -11.90
N LEU A 209 -6.21 -7.12 -11.19
CA LEU A 209 -4.93 -6.63 -11.70
C LEU A 209 -3.91 -7.78 -11.87
N ASN A 210 -3.30 -7.88 -13.06
CA ASN A 210 -2.06 -8.65 -13.25
C ASN A 210 -0.89 -7.70 -13.53
N TRP A 211 -0.15 -7.33 -12.50
CA TRP A 211 0.89 -6.31 -12.63
C TRP A 211 2.09 -6.75 -13.49
N LYS A 212 2.38 -8.06 -13.57
CA LYS A 212 3.48 -8.58 -14.40
C LYS A 212 3.25 -8.28 -15.88
N SER A 213 2.00 -8.04 -16.27
CA SER A 213 1.63 -7.58 -17.60
C SER A 213 1.60 -6.06 -17.77
N ILE A 214 1.93 -5.23 -16.77
CA ILE A 214 1.92 -3.76 -16.94
C ILE A 214 2.96 -3.31 -17.99
N SER A 215 4.15 -3.90 -18.00
CA SER A 215 5.16 -3.60 -19.05
C SER A 215 4.68 -4.00 -20.44
N ASP A 216 3.78 -4.97 -20.52
CA ASP A 216 3.29 -5.57 -21.76
C ASP A 216 1.94 -4.99 -22.19
N SER A 217 1.24 -4.32 -21.28
CA SER A 217 -0.06 -3.68 -21.46
C SER A 217 0.10 -2.17 -21.53
N LYS A 218 0.01 -1.63 -22.74
CA LYS A 218 0.07 -0.18 -22.99
C LYS A 218 -1.01 0.59 -22.24
N ASP A 219 -2.17 -0.02 -22.01
CA ASP A 219 -3.28 0.65 -21.33
C ASP A 219 -3.04 0.76 -19.83
N LEU A 220 -2.56 -0.31 -19.17
CA LEU A 220 -2.18 -0.25 -17.76
C LEU A 220 -0.98 0.67 -17.53
N ALA A 221 -0.01 0.67 -18.45
CA ALA A 221 1.12 1.59 -18.41
C ALA A 221 0.66 3.06 -18.53
N ARG A 222 -0.24 3.35 -19.48
CA ARG A 222 -0.84 4.69 -19.65
C ARG A 222 -1.62 5.11 -18.41
N GLU A 223 -2.42 4.20 -17.85
CA GLU A 223 -3.18 4.46 -16.64
C GLU A 223 -2.25 4.77 -15.46
N SER A 224 -1.18 3.99 -15.26
CA SER A 224 -0.15 4.25 -14.24
C SER A 224 0.44 5.66 -14.38
N VAL A 225 0.83 6.06 -15.60
CA VAL A 225 1.39 7.40 -15.85
C VAL A 225 0.39 8.51 -15.55
N ARG A 226 -0.81 8.44 -16.13
CA ARG A 226 -1.88 9.44 -15.93
C ARG A 226 -2.17 9.61 -14.44
N ARG A 227 -2.40 8.48 -13.76
CA ARG A 227 -2.77 8.42 -12.36
C ARG A 227 -1.74 9.08 -11.44
N ILE A 228 -0.46 8.77 -11.64
CA ILE A 228 0.62 9.36 -10.83
C ILE A 228 0.77 10.85 -11.15
N ARG A 229 0.65 11.25 -12.42
CA ARG A 229 0.72 12.68 -12.76
C ARG A 229 -0.39 13.48 -12.06
N ASN A 230 -1.62 12.99 -12.11
CA ASN A 230 -2.74 13.66 -11.44
C ASN A 230 -2.49 13.81 -9.92
N LEU A 231 -1.87 12.79 -9.31
CA LEU A 231 -1.47 12.84 -7.91
C LEU A 231 -0.40 13.92 -7.65
N ILE A 232 0.60 14.02 -8.51
CA ILE A 232 1.68 15.01 -8.42
C ILE A 232 1.12 16.42 -8.62
N GLU A 233 0.31 16.64 -9.66
CA GLU A 233 -0.34 17.94 -9.93
C GLU A 233 -1.22 18.38 -8.77
N PHE A 234 -2.01 17.45 -8.21
CA PHE A 234 -2.78 17.73 -7.00
C PHE A 234 -1.87 18.07 -5.82
N CYS A 235 -0.69 17.43 -5.72
CA CYS A 235 0.25 17.75 -4.67
C CYS A 235 0.86 19.15 -4.78
N GLU A 236 1.17 19.60 -6.00
CA GLU A 236 1.88 20.85 -6.29
C GLU A 236 0.93 22.05 -6.44
N HIS A 237 -0.31 21.82 -6.88
CA HIS A 237 -1.23 22.89 -7.28
C HIS A 237 -2.60 22.82 -6.59
N GLY A 238 -2.91 21.72 -5.89
CA GLY A 238 -4.20 21.55 -5.20
C GLY A 238 -5.38 21.29 -6.14
N GLU A 239 -5.15 21.17 -7.44
CA GLU A 239 -6.17 20.85 -8.45
C GLU A 239 -6.10 19.37 -8.81
N TYR A 240 -7.23 18.68 -8.69
CA TYR A 240 -7.34 17.28 -9.10
C TYR A 240 -7.97 17.24 -10.50
N ASN A 241 -7.15 17.06 -11.54
CA ASN A 241 -7.62 16.97 -12.91
C ASN A 241 -7.68 15.50 -13.35
N THR A 242 -8.87 14.93 -13.54
CA THR A 242 -9.01 13.53 -14.03
C THR A 242 -8.49 13.33 -15.46
N HIS A 243 -8.23 14.43 -16.19
CA HIS A 243 -7.97 14.46 -17.62
C HIS A 243 -6.64 15.08 -18.06
N SER A 244 -5.73 15.43 -17.14
CA SER A 244 -4.40 15.94 -17.52
C SER A 244 -3.49 14.80 -18.03
N PHE A 245 -2.70 15.11 -19.05
CA PHE A 245 -1.80 14.19 -19.77
C PHE A 245 -0.36 14.66 -19.76
#